data_AF-A0A378NA81-F1
#
_entry.id   AF-A0A378NA81-F1
#
_cell.length_a   1.000
_cell.length_b   1.000
_cell.length_c   1.000
_cell.angle_alpha   90.00
_cell.angle_beta   90.00
_cell.angle_gamma   90.00
#
_symmetry.space_group_name_H-M   'P 1'
#
loop_
_entity.id
_entity.type
_entity.pdbx_description
1 polymer ?
#
loop_
_entity_poly.entity_id
_entity_poly.type
_entity_poly.pdbx_seq_one_letter_code
_entity_poly.pdbx_strand_id
1 'polypeptide(L)'
;MDLSAQWNLPVSDEDLAYGKQFIDFTRKNILIAPCSSKKEKDWLPERYAEIANWLSKQNINVLIAGSPSQYEMETAAKIQQLARIVRVLPVKPR
;
A
#
# COMPACT_ATOMS: atom_id res chain seq x y z
N MET A 1 1.55 33.15 -22.16
CA MET A 1 1.90 32.61 -20.83
C MET A 1 1.48 31.15 -20.82
N ASP A 2 2.40 30.26 -20.50
CA ASP A 2 2.11 28.83 -20.35
C ASP A 2 1.40 28.61 -19.01
N LEU A 3 0.19 28.06 -19.06
CA LEU A 3 -0.69 27.79 -17.91
C LEU A 3 -0.69 26.28 -17.58
N SER A 4 0.26 25.51 -18.10
CA SER A 4 0.37 24.09 -17.82
C SER A 4 0.71 23.84 -16.35
N ALA A 5 -0.11 23.04 -15.67
CA ALA A 5 0.14 22.64 -14.29
C ALA A 5 1.33 21.66 -14.27
N GLN A 6 2.46 22.10 -13.71
CA GLN A 6 3.64 21.27 -13.50
C GLN A 6 3.71 20.82 -12.05
N TRP A 7 3.61 19.51 -11.82
CA TRP A 7 3.76 18.90 -10.50
C TRP A 7 5.22 18.50 -10.30
N ASN A 8 5.94 19.23 -9.45
CA ASN A 8 7.28 18.86 -9.03
C ASN A 8 7.23 18.29 -7.59
N LEU A 9 7.32 16.96 -7.47
CA LEU A 9 7.31 16.22 -6.20
C LEU A 9 8.62 15.43 -6.07
N PRO A 10 9.75 16.09 -5.77
CA PRO A 10 11.03 15.41 -5.65
C PRO A 10 10.99 14.43 -4.47
N VAL A 11 11.55 13.24 -4.68
CA VAL A 11 11.68 12.20 -3.66
C VAL A 11 13.15 12.09 -3.29
N SER A 12 13.47 12.06 -1.99
CA SER A 12 14.85 11.96 -1.52
C SER A 12 15.46 10.60 -1.85
N ASP A 13 16.79 10.53 -1.97
CA ASP A 13 17.49 9.25 -2.14
C ASP A 13 17.24 8.30 -0.97
N GLU A 14 17.03 8.84 0.23
CA GLU A 14 16.67 8.08 1.42
C GLU A 14 15.28 7.44 1.28
N ASP A 15 14.28 8.18 0.82
CA ASP A 15 12.93 7.66 0.59
C ASP A 15 12.92 6.63 -0.55
N LEU A 16 13.70 6.86 -1.60
CA LEU A 16 13.91 5.87 -2.66
C LEU A 16 14.56 4.60 -2.11
N ALA A 17 15.61 4.73 -1.30
CA ALA A 17 16.28 3.59 -0.68
C ALA A 17 15.36 2.81 0.26
N TYR A 18 14.53 3.51 1.05
CA TYR A 18 13.53 2.90 1.92
C TYR A 18 12.50 2.11 1.11
N GLY A 19 11.91 2.71 0.07
CA GLY A 19 10.92 2.07 -0.78
C GLY A 19 11.43 0.80 -1.48
N LYS A 20 12.69 0.80 -1.93
CA LYS A 20 13.35 -0.35 -2.58
C LYS A 20 13.38 -1.61 -1.70
N GLN A 21 13.31 -1.49 -0.38
CA GLN A 21 13.33 -2.64 0.54
C GLN A 21 12.07 -3.52 0.44
N PHE A 22 10.98 -2.97 -0.10
CA PHE A 22 9.68 -3.65 -0.19
C PHE A 22 9.35 -4.15 -1.59
N ILE A 23 10.05 -3.62 -2.60
CA ILE A 23 9.83 -3.97 -4.01
C ILE A 23 10.54 -5.28 -4.30
N ASP A 24 9.81 -6.21 -4.93
CA ASP A 24 10.40 -7.38 -5.53
C ASP A 24 10.70 -7.09 -7.01
N PHE A 25 11.98 -7.01 -7.36
CA PHE A 25 12.41 -6.67 -8.73
C PHE A 25 12.27 -7.82 -9.73
N THR A 26 11.92 -9.02 -9.27
CA THR A 26 11.78 -10.21 -10.12
C THR A 26 10.34 -10.43 -10.60
N ARG A 27 9.38 -9.71 -10.02
CA ARG A 27 7.95 -9.83 -10.33
C ARG A 27 7.21 -8.49 -10.26
N LYS A 28 5.94 -8.48 -10.65
CA LYS A 28 5.11 -7.28 -10.55
C LYS A 28 4.81 -6.96 -9.09
N ASN A 29 4.68 -5.66 -8.79
CA ASN A 29 4.34 -5.15 -7.46
C ASN A 29 3.00 -4.41 -7.55
N ILE A 30 2.14 -4.58 -6.53
CA ILE A 30 0.92 -3.78 -6.36
C ILE A 30 0.90 -3.24 -4.94
N LEU A 31 0.63 -1.94 -4.82
CA LEU A 31 0.39 -1.26 -3.56
C LEU A 31 -1.10 -1.02 -3.38
N ILE A 32 -1.65 -1.44 -2.23
CA ILE A 32 -3.02 -1.20 -1.82
C ILE A 32 -3.01 -0.21 -0.65
N ALA A 33 -3.70 0.92 -0.82
CA ALA A 33 -3.99 1.86 0.25
C ALA A 33 -5.49 1.74 0.60
N PRO A 34 -5.87 0.95 1.62
CA PRO A 34 -7.24 0.50 1.80
C PRO A 34 -8.17 1.56 2.39
N CYS A 35 -7.60 2.60 3.01
CA CYS A 35 -8.33 3.61 3.76
C CYS A 35 -8.25 4.98 3.10
N SER A 36 -9.34 5.74 3.24
CA SER A 36 -9.44 7.12 2.80
C SER A 36 -9.67 8.07 3.98
N SER A 37 -9.84 9.36 3.70
CA SER A 37 -10.22 10.34 4.73
C SER A 37 -11.66 10.17 5.23
N LYS A 38 -12.47 9.31 4.60
CA LYS A 38 -13.88 9.08 4.92
C LYS A 38 -14.20 7.59 4.90
N LYS A 39 -14.41 7.01 6.09
CA LYS A 39 -14.59 5.55 6.27
C LYS A 39 -15.73 4.97 5.44
N GLU A 40 -16.79 5.73 5.21
CA GLU A 40 -17.94 5.31 4.40
C GLU A 40 -17.61 5.06 2.91
N LYS A 41 -16.44 5.53 2.45
CA LYS A 41 -15.94 5.28 1.08
C LYS A 41 -15.02 4.07 0.99
N ASP A 42 -14.58 3.56 2.12
CA ASP A 42 -13.59 2.49 2.16
C ASP A 42 -14.28 1.16 1.84
N TRP A 43 -13.59 0.30 1.09
CA TRP A 43 -14.07 -1.06 0.88
C TRP A 43 -13.93 -1.89 2.16
N LEU A 44 -14.75 -2.94 2.25
CA LEU A 44 -14.63 -3.94 3.30
C LEU A 44 -13.23 -4.58 3.27
N PRO A 45 -12.55 -4.75 4.42
CA PRO A 45 -11.25 -5.43 4.51
C PRO A 45 -11.24 -6.81 3.83
N GLU A 46 -12.35 -7.54 3.91
CA GLU A 46 -12.53 -8.85 3.29
C GLU A 46 -12.37 -8.80 1.77
N ARG A 47 -12.86 -7.74 1.12
CA ARG A 47 -12.75 -7.58 -0.34
C ARG A 47 -11.33 -7.27 -0.79
N TYR A 48 -10.61 -6.47 -0.01
CA TYR A 48 -9.17 -6.26 -0.24
C TYR A 48 -8.39 -7.57 -0.07
N ALA A 49 -8.72 -8.36 0.95
CA ALA A 49 -8.07 -9.66 1.19
C ALA A 49 -8.34 -10.67 0.06
N GLU A 50 -9.56 -10.72 -0.49
CA GLU A 50 -9.89 -11.55 -1.65
C GLU A 50 -9.03 -11.19 -2.86
N ILE A 51 -8.94 -9.91 -3.20
CA ILE A 51 -8.10 -9.43 -4.32
C ILE A 51 -6.63 -9.71 -4.04
N ALA A 52 -6.14 -9.45 -2.82
CA ALA A 52 -4.75 -9.68 -2.48
C ALA A 52 -4.36 -11.17 -2.57
N ASN A 53 -5.26 -12.07 -2.18
CA ASN A 53 -5.08 -13.52 -2.36
C ASN A 53 -5.08 -13.90 -3.84
N TRP A 54 -5.96 -13.31 -4.65
CA TRP A 54 -5.98 -13.55 -6.11
C TRP A 54 -4.69 -13.06 -6.77
N LEU A 55 -4.23 -11.86 -6.46
CA LEU A 55 -2.97 -11.28 -6.97
C LEU A 55 -1.76 -12.12 -6.57
N SER A 56 -1.72 -12.59 -5.32
CA SER A 56 -0.63 -13.45 -4.83
C SER A 56 -0.54 -14.76 -5.63
N LYS A 57 -1.69 -15.36 -6.01
CA LYS A 57 -1.74 -16.55 -6.88
C LYS A 57 -1.21 -16.28 -8.30
N GLN A 58 -1.21 -15.03 -8.75
CA GLN A 58 -0.64 -14.61 -10.04
C GLN A 58 0.86 -14.26 -9.95
N ASN A 59 1.54 -14.64 -8.86
CA ASN A 59 2.93 -14.29 -8.59
C ASN A 59 3.19 -12.77 -8.56
N ILE A 60 2.27 -12.00 -7.96
CA ILE A 60 2.42 -10.56 -7.76
C ILE A 60 2.79 -10.30 -6.30
N ASN A 61 3.77 -9.42 -6.07
CA ASN A 61 4.11 -8.93 -4.74
C ASN A 61 3.06 -7.89 -4.29
N VAL A 62 2.27 -8.21 -3.27
CA VAL A 62 1.21 -7.33 -2.76
C VAL A 62 1.67 -6.63 -1.49
N LEU A 63 1.64 -5.30 -1.52
CA LEU A 63 2.02 -4.40 -0.45
C LEU A 63 0.79 -3.64 0.05
N ILE A 64 0.65 -3.47 1.37
CA ILE A 64 -0.37 -2.61 1.98
C ILE A 64 0.32 -1.40 2.62
N ALA A 65 -0.12 -0.20 2.28
CA ALA A 65 0.35 1.05 2.87
C ALA A 65 -0.81 1.83 3.49
N GLY A 66 -0.49 2.61 4.51
CA GLY A 66 -1.42 3.47 5.22
C GLY A 66 -0.69 4.36 6.23
N SER A 67 -1.46 5.16 6.95
CA SER A 67 -0.98 6.03 8.03
C SER A 67 -0.83 5.25 9.35
N PRO A 68 -0.14 5.83 10.37
CA PRO A 68 -0.07 5.24 11.71
C PRO A 68 -1.36 5.39 12.52
N SER A 69 -2.47 5.83 11.92
CA SER A 69 -3.73 5.92 12.65
C SER A 69 -4.21 4.54 13.08
N GLN A 70 -4.85 4.46 14.25
CA GLN A 70 -5.36 3.20 14.78
C GLN A 70 -6.27 2.48 13.77
N TYR A 71 -7.16 3.23 13.11
CA TYR A 71 -8.09 2.69 12.13
C TYR A 71 -7.38 2.03 10.94
N GLU A 72 -6.35 2.68 10.39
CA GLU A 72 -5.61 2.15 9.25
C GLU A 72 -4.75 0.94 9.63
N MET A 73 -4.13 0.98 10.82
CA MET A 73 -3.39 -0.17 11.34
C MET A 73 -4.30 -1.39 11.58
N GLU A 74 -5.49 -1.19 12.18
CA GLU A 74 -6.47 -2.25 12.38
C GLU A 74 -6.99 -2.81 11.05
N THR A 75 -7.25 -1.93 10.08
CA THR A 75 -7.70 -2.34 8.74
C THR A 75 -6.62 -3.14 8.02
N ALA A 76 -5.38 -2.67 8.01
CA ALA A 76 -4.26 -3.38 7.39
C ALA A 76 -4.01 -4.73 8.07
N ALA A 77 -4.06 -4.79 9.40
CA ALA A 77 -3.94 -6.04 10.16
C ALA A 77 -5.06 -7.02 9.83
N LYS A 78 -6.30 -6.54 9.68
CA LYS A 78 -7.44 -7.37 9.29
C LYS A 78 -7.25 -7.97 7.89
N ILE A 79 -6.81 -7.16 6.92
CA ILE A 79 -6.52 -7.65 5.56
C ILE A 79 -5.40 -8.68 5.61
N GLN A 80 -4.32 -8.43 6.34
CA GLN A 80 -3.19 -9.35 6.49
C GLN A 80 -3.61 -10.69 7.12
N GLN A 81 -4.49 -10.66 8.12
CA GLN A 81 -5.04 -11.86 8.75
C GLN A 81 -5.83 -12.73 7.75
N LEU A 82 -6.60 -12.08 6.87
CA LEU A 82 -7.43 -12.74 5.86
C LEU A 82 -6.64 -13.14 4.60
N ALA A 83 -5.51 -12.50 4.34
CA ALA A 83 -4.63 -12.76 3.19
C ALA A 83 -3.18 -12.99 3.66
N ARG A 84 -2.87 -14.25 3.98
CA ARG A 84 -1.62 -14.71 4.61
C ARG A 84 -0.31 -14.34 3.87
N ILE A 85 -0.37 -13.93 2.60
CA ILE A 85 0.80 -13.68 1.74
C ILE A 85 1.12 -12.17 1.61
N VAL A 86 0.31 -11.30 2.21
CA VAL A 86 0.43 -9.85 2.04
C VAL A 86 1.42 -9.24 3.03
N ARG A 87 2.25 -8.32 2.54
CA ARG A 87 3.16 -7.53 3.36
C ARG A 87 2.53 -6.17 3.68
N VAL A 88 2.23 -5.93 4.94
CA VAL A 88 1.92 -4.58 5.45
C VAL A 88 3.23 -3.83 5.64
N LEU A 89 3.33 -2.64 5.06
CA LEU A 89 4.53 -1.81 5.19
C LEU A 89 4.62 -1.24 6.60
N PRO A 90 5.81 -1.23 7.21
CA PRO A 90 6.00 -0.57 8.50
C PRO A 90 5.80 0.94 8.34
N VAL A 91 5.28 1.57 9.39
CA VAL A 91 5.26 3.02 9.50
C VAL A 91 6.69 3.52 9.50
N LYS A 92 7.07 4.36 8.50
CA LYS A 92 8.38 5.00 8.49
C LYS A 92 8.49 5.91 9.73
N PRO A 93 9.55 5.79 10.55
CA PRO A 93 9.84 6.78 11.59
C PRO A 93 9.96 8.17 10.96
N ARG A 94 9.52 9.21 11.68
CA ARG A 94 9.74 10.60 11.25
C ARG A 94 11.20 11.00 11.40
#